data_AF-A0A1Q7V0D0-F1
#
_entry.id   AF-A0A1Q7V0D0-F1
#
_cell.length_a   1.000
_cell.length_b   1.000
_cell.length_c   1.000
_cell.angle_alpha   90.00
_cell.angle_beta   90.00
_cell.angle_gamma   90.00
#
_symmetry.space_group_name_H-M   'P 1'
#
loop_
_entity.id
_entity.type
_entity.pdbx_description
1 polymer ?
#
loop_
_entity_poly.entity_id
_entity_poly.type
_entity_poly.pdbx_seq_one_letter_code
_entity_poly.pdbx_strand_id
1 'polypeptide(L)'
;MKRFPKTWIRTLAAVLLLLGSASLLLAHSRQVSTASLKQASDDSLTPATPGRQLAHESREAAGEEKDEMEEFKHSASVRLVSRITGLNLRQSYWLCFILNFAVIAALFVWAGRKYLPGMFRDRTAAIQKAMQEAQKASEEARRKLAEIETRLQKLDVEIGMTRDQAEKEGALEEARIQATAEEDARKIVASAEQEIAAAAKAARRQLTAHAAELAVGIAAKQIQVDAATDQALVRNFAGQLANSDKSGKDGN
;
A
#
# COMPACT_ATOMS: atom_id res chain seq x y z
N MET A 1 -56.44 -42.89 -1.05
CA MET A 1 -56.37 -41.96 -2.20
C MET A 1 -55.78 -40.63 -1.74
N LYS A 2 -54.51 -40.34 -2.04
CA LYS A 2 -53.88 -39.03 -1.75
C LYS A 2 -53.65 -38.31 -3.09
N ARG A 3 -54.41 -37.24 -3.33
CA ARG A 3 -54.30 -36.38 -4.51
C ARG A 3 -52.97 -35.61 -4.44
N PHE A 4 -52.06 -35.85 -5.38
CA PHE A 4 -50.84 -35.05 -5.52
C PHE A 4 -51.21 -33.61 -5.94
N PRO A 5 -50.58 -32.58 -5.34
CA PRO A 5 -50.94 -31.20 -5.61
C PRO A 5 -50.50 -30.77 -7.01
N LYS A 6 -51.43 -30.22 -7.79
CA LYS A 6 -51.25 -29.70 -9.17
C LYS A 6 -50.17 -28.61 -9.30
N THR A 7 -49.61 -28.13 -8.19
CA THR A 7 -48.55 -27.10 -8.16
C THR A 7 -47.21 -27.62 -8.65
N TRP A 8 -46.87 -28.89 -8.41
CA TRP A 8 -45.60 -29.49 -8.82
C TRP A 8 -45.46 -29.63 -10.35
N ILE A 9 -46.56 -29.90 -11.04
CA ILE A 9 -46.59 -30.00 -12.51
C ILE A 9 -46.39 -28.62 -13.14
N ARG A 10 -46.94 -27.56 -12.52
CA ARG A 10 -46.79 -26.18 -13.00
C ARG A 10 -45.37 -25.63 -12.76
N THR A 11 -44.73 -25.98 -11.65
CA THR A 11 -43.33 -25.58 -11.38
C THR A 11 -42.35 -26.33 -12.28
N LEU A 12 -42.60 -27.60 -12.60
CA LEU A 12 -41.74 -28.37 -13.50
C LEU A 12 -41.85 -27.92 -14.96
N ALA A 13 -43.06 -27.57 -15.41
CA ALA A 13 -43.28 -26.94 -16.72
C ALA A 13 -42.61 -25.56 -16.84
N ALA A 14 -42.64 -24.75 -15.77
CA ALA A 14 -41.98 -23.44 -15.76
C ALA A 14 -40.44 -23.54 -15.81
N VAL A 15 -39.85 -24.56 -15.18
CA VAL A 15 -38.39 -24.80 -15.23
C VAL A 15 -37.96 -25.30 -16.60
N LEU A 16 -38.76 -26.15 -17.27
CA LEU A 16 -38.48 -26.61 -18.63
C LEU A 16 -38.54 -25.45 -19.65
N LEU A 17 -39.44 -24.48 -19.44
CA LEU A 17 -39.59 -23.30 -20.29
C LEU A 17 -38.44 -22.29 -20.09
N LEU A 18 -37.90 -22.17 -18.87
CA LEU A 18 -36.72 -21.35 -18.57
C LEU A 18 -35.39 -21.96 -19.05
N LEU A 19 -35.28 -23.29 -19.11
CA LEU A 19 -34.11 -23.97 -19.67
C LEU A 19 -34.04 -23.88 -21.21
N GLY A 20 -35.20 -23.81 -21.87
CA GLY A 20 -35.29 -23.61 -23.34
C GLY A 20 -34.84 -22.22 -23.81
N SER A 21 -35.02 -21.18 -22.99
CA SER A 21 -34.61 -19.82 -23.33
C SER A 21 -33.09 -19.57 -23.26
N ALA A 22 -32.33 -20.41 -22.53
CA ALA A 22 -30.88 -20.29 -22.48
C ALA A 22 -30.17 -20.84 -23.73
N SER A 23 -30.80 -21.77 -24.46
CA SER A 23 -30.27 -22.31 -25.73
C SER A 23 -30.43 -21.35 -26.91
N LEU A 24 -31.31 -20.36 -26.82
CA LEU A 24 -31.54 -19.38 -27.90
C LEU A 24 -30.52 -18.21 -27.90
N LEU A 25 -29.76 -18.03 -26.82
CA LEU A 25 -28.75 -16.96 -26.70
C LEU A 25 -27.34 -17.40 -27.12
N LEU A 26 -27.10 -18.69 -27.39
CA LEU A 26 -25.82 -19.20 -27.92
C LEU A 26 -25.79 -19.34 -29.46
N ALA A 27 -26.93 -19.19 -30.14
CA ALA A 27 -27.02 -19.29 -31.60
C ALA A 27 -26.73 -17.96 -32.33
N HIS A 28 -26.78 -16.83 -31.63
CA HIS A 28 -26.60 -15.50 -32.23
C HIS A 28 -25.12 -15.06 -32.37
N SER A 29 -24.17 -15.80 -31.79
CA SER A 29 -22.73 -15.50 -31.90
C SER A 29 -22.01 -16.17 -33.08
N ARG A 30 -22.72 -16.95 -33.92
CA ARG A 30 -22.13 -17.62 -35.10
C ARG A 30 -22.28 -16.85 -36.42
N GLN A 31 -22.90 -15.67 -36.43
CA GLN A 31 -23.30 -14.98 -37.66
C GLN A 31 -22.27 -13.97 -38.22
N VAL A 32 -21.05 -13.88 -37.65
CA VAL A 32 -20.03 -12.88 -38.05
C VAL A 32 -18.97 -13.41 -39.04
N SER A 33 -19.01 -14.69 -39.47
CA SER A 33 -17.94 -15.26 -40.32
C SER A 33 -18.29 -15.58 -41.78
N THR A 34 -19.35 -15.02 -42.36
CA THR A 34 -19.59 -15.12 -43.82
C THR A 34 -19.99 -13.79 -44.42
N ALA A 35 -19.06 -12.82 -44.38
CA ALA A 35 -19.14 -11.61 -45.18
C ALA A 35 -17.81 -11.43 -45.93
N SER A 36 -17.53 -12.32 -46.88
CA SER A 36 -16.76 -11.95 -48.07
C SER A 36 -17.00 -12.99 -49.16
N LEU A 37 -17.12 -12.48 -50.39
CA LEU A 37 -17.45 -13.15 -51.64
C LEU A 37 -18.90 -13.63 -51.78
N LYS A 38 -19.73 -12.78 -52.40
CA LYS A 38 -19.88 -12.79 -53.88
C LYS A 38 -21.25 -12.19 -54.25
N GLN A 39 -21.29 -10.91 -54.62
CA GLN A 39 -22.43 -10.38 -55.36
C GLN A 39 -22.00 -9.24 -56.27
N ALA A 40 -21.59 -9.60 -57.47
CA ALA A 40 -21.57 -8.75 -58.65
C ALA A 40 -21.91 -9.63 -59.84
N SER A 41 -23.20 -9.69 -60.17
CA SER A 41 -23.74 -9.89 -61.52
C SER A 41 -25.25 -10.08 -61.39
N ASP A 42 -25.96 -8.96 -61.45
CA ASP A 42 -27.33 -8.88 -61.90
C ASP A 42 -27.24 -8.66 -63.43
N ASP A 43 -27.64 -9.63 -64.25
CA ASP A 43 -28.52 -9.33 -65.37
C ASP A 43 -29.14 -10.61 -65.97
N SER A 44 -30.35 -10.39 -66.41
CA SER A 44 -31.44 -11.24 -66.85
C SER A 44 -31.20 -12.05 -68.13
N LEU A 45 -31.79 -13.26 -68.18
CA LEU A 45 -32.79 -13.70 -69.19
C LEU A 45 -33.13 -15.20 -69.02
N THR A 46 -34.36 -15.47 -68.59
CA THR A 46 -35.12 -16.74 -68.64
C THR A 46 -35.24 -17.28 -70.08
N PRO A 47 -35.57 -18.58 -70.35
CA PRO A 47 -36.59 -19.35 -69.60
C PRO A 47 -36.36 -20.87 -69.42
N ALA A 48 -36.82 -21.40 -68.29
CA ALA A 48 -37.73 -22.57 -68.22
C ALA A 48 -37.81 -23.12 -66.77
N THR A 49 -38.98 -22.93 -66.17
CA THR A 49 -39.67 -23.86 -65.25
C THR A 49 -38.88 -24.56 -64.12
N PRO A 50 -38.77 -23.94 -62.94
CA PRO A 50 -38.57 -24.67 -61.67
C PRO A 50 -39.82 -24.73 -60.75
N GLY A 51 -40.90 -24.00 -61.08
CA GLY A 51 -42.06 -23.85 -60.18
C GLY A 51 -42.84 -25.14 -59.91
N ARG A 52 -42.81 -26.12 -60.83
CA ARG A 52 -43.49 -27.42 -60.65
C ARG A 52 -42.69 -28.39 -59.77
N GLN A 53 -41.36 -28.27 -59.74
CA GLN A 53 -40.51 -29.10 -58.89
C GLN A 53 -40.53 -28.61 -57.45
N LEU A 54 -40.55 -27.30 -57.20
CA LEU A 54 -40.65 -26.76 -55.84
C LEU A 54 -42.00 -27.08 -55.18
N ALA A 55 -43.09 -27.12 -55.94
CA ALA A 55 -44.39 -27.53 -55.40
C ALA A 55 -44.46 -29.04 -55.08
N HIS A 56 -43.72 -29.88 -55.82
CA HIS A 56 -43.63 -31.32 -55.54
C HIS A 56 -42.68 -31.59 -54.38
N GLU A 57 -41.50 -30.94 -54.35
CA GLU A 57 -40.54 -31.05 -53.24
C GLU A 57 -41.10 -30.48 -51.94
N SER A 58 -41.89 -29.40 -51.99
CA SER A 58 -42.57 -28.89 -50.78
C SER A 58 -43.67 -29.84 -50.28
N ARG A 59 -44.25 -30.66 -51.16
CA ARG A 59 -45.28 -31.66 -50.84
C ARG A 59 -44.69 -33.03 -50.48
N GLU A 60 -43.43 -33.26 -50.84
CA GLU A 60 -42.64 -34.45 -50.49
C GLU A 60 -41.83 -34.22 -49.21
N ALA A 61 -41.41 -32.97 -48.94
CA ALA A 61 -40.83 -32.55 -47.66
C ALA A 61 -41.89 -32.21 -46.60
N ALA A 62 -43.12 -31.85 -47.01
CA ALA A 62 -44.32 -31.94 -46.17
C ALA A 62 -44.92 -33.35 -46.32
N GLY A 63 -44.15 -34.35 -45.87
CA GLY A 63 -44.53 -35.74 -45.92
C GLY A 63 -45.97 -35.94 -45.47
N GLU A 64 -46.72 -36.72 -46.25
CA GLU A 64 -47.98 -37.32 -45.82
C GLU A 64 -47.78 -37.86 -44.41
N GLU A 65 -48.45 -37.26 -43.42
CA GLU A 65 -48.61 -37.82 -42.08
C GLU A 65 -49.48 -39.09 -42.19
N LYS A 66 -48.86 -40.16 -42.73
CA LYS A 66 -49.27 -41.52 -42.44
C LYS A 66 -48.98 -41.69 -40.96
N ASP A 67 -50.05 -41.86 -40.19
CA ASP A 67 -50.09 -42.03 -38.74
C ASP A 67 -49.09 -43.13 -38.30
N GLU A 68 -47.82 -42.77 -38.10
CA GLU A 68 -46.73 -43.66 -37.64
C GLU A 68 -47.06 -44.26 -36.26
N MET A 69 -48.07 -43.71 -35.56
CA MET A 69 -48.64 -44.30 -34.35
C MET A 69 -49.57 -45.50 -34.60
N GLU A 70 -50.02 -45.82 -35.82
CA GLU A 70 -50.82 -47.02 -36.08
C GLU A 70 -49.99 -48.31 -36.05
N GLU A 71 -48.75 -48.26 -36.50
CA GLU A 71 -47.86 -49.41 -36.49
C GLU A 71 -47.52 -49.85 -35.06
N PHE A 72 -47.33 -48.90 -34.15
CA PHE A 72 -47.17 -49.17 -32.71
C PHE A 72 -48.45 -49.71 -32.05
N LYS A 73 -49.66 -49.32 -32.51
CA LYS A 73 -50.95 -49.83 -32.00
C LYS A 73 -51.17 -51.32 -32.35
N HIS A 74 -50.51 -51.84 -33.39
CA HIS A 74 -50.69 -53.22 -33.85
C HIS A 74 -49.52 -54.16 -33.54
N SER A 75 -48.47 -53.71 -32.87
CA SER A 75 -47.31 -54.54 -32.51
C SER A 75 -47.69 -55.80 -31.70
N ALA A 76 -46.94 -56.89 -31.91
CA ALA A 76 -47.23 -58.21 -31.32
C ALA A 76 -47.33 -58.20 -29.79
N SER A 77 -46.60 -57.29 -29.14
CA SER A 77 -46.62 -57.05 -27.69
C SER A 77 -47.92 -56.38 -27.22
N VAL A 78 -48.48 -55.43 -28.00
CA VAL A 78 -49.78 -54.79 -27.69
C VAL A 78 -50.94 -55.75 -27.93
N ARG A 79 -50.85 -56.61 -28.97
CA ARG A 79 -51.82 -57.68 -29.23
C ARG A 79 -51.84 -58.76 -28.13
N LEU A 80 -50.68 -59.17 -27.62
CA LEU A 80 -50.57 -60.20 -26.58
C LEU A 80 -51.23 -59.75 -25.26
N VAL A 81 -51.05 -58.49 -24.89
CA VAL A 81 -51.70 -57.89 -23.71
C VAL A 81 -53.21 -57.79 -23.90
N SER A 82 -53.70 -57.40 -25.09
CA SER A 82 -55.14 -57.29 -25.38
C SER A 82 -55.90 -58.62 -25.25
N ARG A 83 -55.25 -59.74 -25.61
CA ARG A 83 -55.88 -61.07 -25.61
C ARG A 83 -56.02 -61.65 -24.20
N ILE A 84 -55.18 -61.22 -23.27
CA ILE A 84 -55.18 -61.73 -21.88
C ILE A 84 -56.13 -60.91 -20.98
N THR A 85 -56.36 -59.62 -21.28
CA THR A 85 -57.11 -58.73 -20.37
C THR A 85 -58.55 -58.42 -20.77
N GLY A 86 -59.01 -58.73 -21.99
CA GLY A 86 -60.44 -58.60 -22.34
C GLY A 86 -61.03 -57.18 -22.18
N LEU A 87 -60.22 -56.13 -22.34
CA LEU A 87 -60.65 -54.72 -22.26
C LEU A 87 -60.21 -53.89 -23.49
N ASN A 88 -61.01 -52.86 -23.77
CA ASN A 88 -60.99 -51.96 -24.93
C ASN A 88 -59.58 -51.36 -25.22
N LEU A 89 -59.06 -51.54 -26.45
CA LEU A 89 -57.69 -51.19 -26.90
C LEU A 89 -57.23 -49.77 -26.51
N ARG A 90 -58.17 -48.80 -26.43
CA ARG A 90 -57.90 -47.40 -26.07
C ARG A 90 -57.54 -47.21 -24.59
N GLN A 91 -58.15 -47.99 -23.69
CA GLN A 91 -57.90 -47.88 -22.24
C GLN A 91 -56.57 -48.51 -21.84
N SER A 92 -56.21 -49.64 -22.47
CA SER A 92 -54.92 -50.30 -22.24
C SER A 92 -53.74 -49.43 -22.66
N TYR A 93 -53.86 -48.71 -23.79
CA TYR A 93 -52.83 -47.76 -24.23
C TYR A 93 -52.62 -46.61 -23.23
N TRP A 94 -53.70 -45.96 -22.78
CA TRP A 94 -53.61 -44.88 -21.79
C TRP A 94 -53.07 -45.36 -20.44
N LEU A 95 -53.43 -46.58 -20.03
CA LEU A 95 -52.90 -47.21 -18.81
C LEU A 95 -51.40 -47.47 -18.93
N CYS A 96 -50.93 -48.03 -20.05
CA CYS A 96 -49.50 -48.25 -20.31
C CYS A 96 -48.72 -46.93 -20.37
N PHE A 97 -49.29 -45.88 -20.98
CA PHE A 97 -48.67 -44.56 -21.05
C PHE A 97 -48.53 -43.91 -19.66
N ILE A 98 -49.60 -43.90 -18.87
CA ILE A 98 -49.56 -43.39 -17.48
C ILE A 98 -48.59 -44.21 -16.64
N LEU A 99 -48.58 -45.54 -16.79
CA LEU A 99 -47.68 -46.42 -16.06
C LEU A 99 -46.22 -46.13 -16.41
N ASN A 100 -45.89 -45.97 -17.69
CA ASN A 100 -44.54 -45.61 -18.14
C ASN A 100 -44.12 -44.24 -17.58
N PHE A 101 -45.00 -43.23 -17.68
CA PHE A 101 -44.75 -41.91 -17.11
C PHE A 101 -44.58 -41.96 -15.58
N ALA A 102 -45.38 -42.77 -14.87
CA ALA A 102 -45.27 -42.94 -13.43
C ALA A 102 -43.95 -43.59 -13.04
N VAL A 103 -43.45 -44.57 -13.81
CA VAL A 103 -42.13 -45.19 -13.59
C VAL A 103 -41.01 -44.17 -13.79
N ILE A 104 -41.06 -43.38 -14.88
CA ILE A 104 -40.07 -42.33 -15.15
C ILE A 104 -40.13 -41.23 -14.07
N ALA A 105 -41.32 -40.77 -13.70
CA ALA A 105 -41.50 -39.78 -12.65
C ALA A 105 -41.02 -40.29 -11.29
N ALA A 106 -41.28 -41.56 -10.95
CA ALA A 106 -40.77 -42.18 -9.74
C ALA A 106 -39.23 -42.22 -9.73
N LEU A 107 -38.60 -42.53 -10.88
CA LEU A 107 -37.15 -42.50 -11.03
C LEU A 107 -36.58 -41.09 -10.82
N PHE A 108 -37.18 -40.06 -11.42
CA PHE A 108 -36.76 -38.67 -11.22
C PHE A 108 -36.97 -38.18 -9.78
N VAL A 109 -38.08 -38.55 -9.14
CA VAL A 109 -38.32 -38.19 -7.73
C VAL A 109 -37.32 -38.91 -6.82
N TRP A 110 -37.01 -40.18 -7.10
CA TRP A 110 -36.02 -40.94 -6.35
C TRP A 110 -34.61 -40.37 -6.51
N ALA A 111 -34.18 -40.10 -7.75
CA ALA A 111 -32.91 -39.45 -8.04
C ALA A 111 -32.84 -38.05 -7.43
N GLY A 112 -33.90 -37.24 -7.60
CA GLY A 112 -34.00 -35.90 -7.05
C GLY A 112 -33.87 -35.90 -5.52
N ARG A 113 -34.59 -36.79 -4.84
CA ARG A 113 -34.51 -36.96 -3.38
C ARG A 113 -33.10 -37.37 -2.93
N LYS A 114 -32.40 -38.19 -3.72
CA LYS A 114 -31.06 -38.70 -3.37
C LYS A 114 -29.96 -37.66 -3.59
N TYR A 115 -30.01 -36.87 -4.68
CA TYR A 115 -28.89 -36.00 -5.09
C TYR A 115 -29.04 -34.51 -4.72
N LEU A 116 -30.25 -33.95 -4.75
CA LEU A 116 -30.45 -32.51 -4.47
C LEU A 116 -30.10 -32.06 -3.04
N PRO A 117 -30.49 -32.78 -1.95
CA PRO A 117 -30.28 -32.25 -0.61
C PRO A 117 -28.80 -32.13 -0.23
N GLY A 118 -27.92 -32.97 -0.78
CA GLY A 118 -26.47 -32.86 -0.59
C GLY A 118 -25.93 -31.53 -1.15
N MET A 119 -26.23 -31.22 -2.41
CA MET A 119 -25.74 -30.01 -3.06
C MET A 119 -26.23 -28.72 -2.41
N PHE A 120 -27.52 -28.65 -2.02
CA PHE A 120 -28.04 -27.48 -1.32
C PHE A 120 -27.43 -27.32 0.06
N ARG A 121 -27.25 -28.42 0.80
CA ARG A 121 -26.60 -28.38 2.12
C ARG A 121 -25.16 -27.90 2.02
N ASP A 122 -24.40 -28.39 1.04
CA ASP A 122 -22.99 -28.01 0.86
C ASP A 122 -22.87 -26.53 0.44
N ARG A 123 -23.76 -26.05 -0.43
CA ARG A 123 -23.84 -24.62 -0.80
C ARG A 123 -24.21 -23.74 0.40
N THR A 124 -25.21 -24.12 1.19
CA THR A 124 -25.59 -23.38 2.40
C THR A 124 -24.45 -23.38 3.42
N ALA A 125 -23.78 -24.50 3.62
CA ALA A 125 -22.62 -24.59 4.52
C ALA A 125 -21.46 -23.70 4.03
N ALA A 126 -21.18 -23.67 2.73
CA ALA A 126 -20.17 -22.79 2.15
C ALA A 126 -20.52 -21.31 2.32
N ILE A 127 -21.78 -20.92 2.10
CA ILE A 127 -22.24 -19.54 2.31
C ILE A 127 -22.14 -19.15 3.79
N GLN A 128 -22.58 -20.03 4.69
CA GLN A 128 -22.51 -19.78 6.13
C GLN A 128 -21.05 -19.63 6.59
N LYS A 129 -20.15 -20.49 6.09
CA LYS A 129 -18.72 -20.39 6.33
C LYS A 129 -18.14 -19.07 5.81
N ALA A 130 -18.45 -18.69 4.57
CA ALA A 130 -18.00 -17.44 3.98
C ALA A 130 -18.51 -16.21 4.76
N MET A 131 -19.75 -16.24 5.24
CA MET A 131 -20.29 -15.18 6.10
C MET A 131 -19.57 -15.10 7.45
N GLN A 132 -19.30 -16.24 8.08
CA GLN A 132 -18.56 -16.28 9.34
C GLN A 132 -17.12 -15.78 9.16
N GLU A 133 -16.45 -16.16 8.08
CA GLU A 133 -15.12 -15.67 7.73
C GLU A 133 -15.12 -14.17 7.46
N ALA A 134 -16.11 -13.66 6.72
CA ALA A 134 -16.26 -12.23 6.48
C ALA A 134 -16.52 -11.44 7.77
N GLN A 135 -17.32 -11.98 8.68
CA GLN A 135 -17.56 -11.39 10.00
C GLN A 135 -16.28 -11.34 10.84
N LYS A 136 -15.55 -12.46 10.93
CA LYS A 136 -14.26 -12.52 11.63
C LYS A 136 -13.24 -11.55 11.04
N ALA A 137 -13.10 -11.52 9.72
CA ALA A 137 -12.20 -10.59 9.04
C ALA A 137 -12.58 -9.13 9.32
N SER A 138 -13.88 -8.81 9.35
CA SER A 138 -14.38 -7.47 9.67
C SER A 138 -14.11 -7.09 11.14
N GLU A 139 -14.30 -8.03 12.07
CA GLU A 139 -13.99 -7.82 13.49
C GLU A 139 -12.49 -7.61 13.72
N GLU A 140 -11.64 -8.41 13.09
CA GLU A 140 -10.18 -8.25 13.14
C GLU A 140 -9.74 -6.91 12.55
N ALA A 141 -10.31 -6.50 11.42
CA ALA A 141 -10.03 -5.21 10.82
C ALA A 141 -10.44 -4.05 11.75
N ARG A 142 -11.62 -4.14 12.38
CA ARG A 142 -12.08 -3.15 13.37
C ARG A 142 -11.18 -3.08 14.60
N ARG A 143 -10.72 -4.24 15.11
CA ARG A 143 -9.77 -4.29 16.23
C ARG A 143 -8.45 -3.63 15.87
N LYS A 144 -7.90 -3.93 14.69
CA LYS A 144 -6.66 -3.30 14.20
C LYS A 144 -6.82 -1.80 14.02
N LEU A 145 -7.96 -1.34 13.49
CA LEU A 145 -8.25 0.08 13.35
C LEU A 145 -8.26 0.78 14.70
N ALA A 146 -8.99 0.24 15.69
CA ALA A 146 -9.04 0.82 17.04
C ALA A 146 -7.65 0.85 17.71
N GLU A 147 -6.83 -0.18 17.51
CA GLU A 147 -5.45 -0.21 18.01
C GLU A 147 -4.59 0.88 17.34
N ILE A 148 -4.70 1.05 16.02
CA ILE A 148 -3.98 2.10 15.28
C ILE A 148 -4.43 3.48 15.74
N GLU A 149 -5.74 3.72 15.87
CA GLU A 149 -6.29 5.00 16.37
C GLU A 149 -5.77 5.32 17.76
N THR A 150 -5.74 4.32 18.66
CA THR A 150 -5.18 4.49 20.02
C THR A 150 -3.69 4.83 19.97
N ARG A 151 -2.93 4.16 19.10
CA ARG A 151 -1.50 4.45 18.91
C ARG A 151 -1.27 5.85 18.35
N LEU A 152 -2.08 6.28 17.38
CA LEU A 152 -2.01 7.63 16.80
C LEU A 152 -2.32 8.69 17.86
N GLN A 153 -3.38 8.51 18.65
CA GLN A 153 -3.69 9.43 19.76
C GLN A 153 -2.55 9.52 20.77
N LYS A 154 -1.92 8.39 21.11
CA LYS A 154 -0.76 8.38 22.00
C LYS A 154 0.43 9.13 21.40
N LEU A 155 0.70 8.93 20.11
CA LEU A 155 1.76 9.64 19.40
C LEU A 155 1.52 11.15 19.35
N ASP A 156 0.29 11.60 19.12
CA ASP A 156 -0.04 13.02 19.13
C ASP A 156 0.26 13.66 20.49
N VAL A 157 -0.05 12.97 21.58
CA VAL A 157 0.29 13.41 22.94
C VAL A 157 1.81 13.43 23.17
N GLU A 158 2.52 12.38 22.76
CA GLU A 158 3.98 12.29 22.90
C GLU A 158 4.71 13.37 22.08
N ILE A 159 4.20 13.69 20.88
CA ILE A 159 4.70 14.79 20.03
C ILE A 159 4.49 16.13 20.72
N GLY A 160 3.30 16.37 21.28
CA GLY A 160 3.01 17.58 22.04
C GLY A 160 3.96 17.74 23.24
N MET A 161 4.12 16.68 24.03
CA MET A 161 5.04 16.68 25.17
C MET A 161 6.49 16.93 24.77
N THR A 162 6.95 16.29 23.69
CA THR A 162 8.32 16.44 23.19
C THR A 162 8.56 17.86 22.66
N ARG A 163 7.57 18.45 21.99
CA ARG A 163 7.63 19.84 21.53
C ARG A 163 7.70 20.82 22.71
N ASP A 164 6.84 20.66 23.69
CA ASP A 164 6.82 21.51 24.90
C ASP A 164 8.13 21.39 25.69
N GLN A 165 8.69 20.18 25.77
CA GLN A 165 9.98 19.95 26.40
C GLN A 165 11.12 20.59 25.61
N ALA A 166 11.16 20.41 24.29
CA ALA A 166 12.18 21.01 23.43
C ALA A 166 12.14 22.54 23.47
N GLU A 167 10.95 23.15 23.56
CA GLU A 167 10.82 24.61 23.70
C GLU A 167 11.36 25.10 25.04
N LYS A 168 11.04 24.41 26.14
CA LYS A 168 11.56 24.73 27.48
C LYS A 168 13.07 24.55 27.57
N GLU A 169 13.58 23.43 27.08
CA GLU A 169 15.01 23.14 27.05
C GLU A 169 15.77 24.12 26.14
N GLY A 170 15.19 24.47 24.99
CA GLY A 170 15.74 25.47 24.08
C GLY A 170 15.87 26.84 24.74
N ALA A 171 14.82 27.32 25.42
CA ALA A 171 14.86 28.61 26.12
C ALA A 171 15.88 28.63 27.28
N LEU A 172 15.98 27.53 28.03
CA LEU A 172 16.98 27.40 29.10
C LEU A 172 18.41 27.36 28.56
N GLU A 173 18.63 26.63 27.46
CA GLU A 173 19.95 26.53 26.84
C GLU A 173 20.36 27.86 26.18
N GLU A 174 19.43 28.57 25.54
CA GLU A 174 19.68 29.91 25.01
C GLU A 174 20.14 30.87 26.12
N ALA A 175 19.43 30.88 27.26
CA ALA A 175 19.82 31.69 28.42
C ALA A 175 21.21 31.29 28.97
N ARG A 176 21.51 29.98 29.02
CA ARG A 176 22.81 29.46 29.47
C ARG A 176 23.94 29.86 28.53
N ILE A 177 23.73 29.75 27.22
CA ILE A 177 24.69 30.16 26.20
C ILE A 177 24.94 31.66 26.29
N GLN A 178 23.88 32.47 26.41
CA GLN A 178 24.01 33.92 26.54
C GLN A 178 24.81 34.31 27.80
N ALA A 179 24.49 33.73 28.95
CA ALA A 179 25.22 33.98 30.19
C ALA A 179 26.71 33.60 30.07
N THR A 180 27.00 32.42 29.51
CA THR A 180 28.38 31.96 29.31
C THR A 180 29.13 32.86 28.32
N ALA A 181 28.48 33.27 27.23
CA ALA A 181 29.06 34.17 26.25
C ALA A 181 29.38 35.55 26.84
N GLU A 182 28.51 36.08 27.70
CA GLU A 182 28.76 37.34 28.41
C GLU A 182 29.93 37.22 29.40
N GLU A 183 30.01 36.12 30.14
CA GLU A 183 31.13 35.86 31.04
C GLU A 183 32.45 35.75 30.27
N ASP A 184 32.47 35.03 29.16
CA ASP A 184 33.66 34.84 28.34
C ASP A 184 34.07 36.15 27.66
N ALA A 185 33.11 36.95 27.19
CA ALA A 185 33.39 38.30 26.70
C ALA A 185 34.07 39.17 27.77
N ARG A 186 33.59 39.12 29.02
CA ARG A 186 34.22 39.85 30.14
C ARG A 186 35.64 39.35 30.43
N LYS A 187 35.87 38.03 30.40
CA LYS A 187 37.20 37.44 30.61
C LYS A 187 38.17 37.86 29.50
N ILE A 188 37.72 37.87 28.25
CA ILE A 188 38.52 38.29 27.09
C ILE A 188 38.93 39.76 27.25
N VAL A 189 37.99 40.65 27.61
CA VAL A 189 38.30 42.06 27.83
C VAL A 189 39.30 42.23 28.97
N ALA A 190 39.10 41.55 30.10
CA ALA A 190 40.03 41.63 31.23
C ALA A 190 41.44 41.12 30.88
N SER A 191 41.55 40.01 30.12
CA SER A 191 42.83 39.51 29.64
C SER A 191 43.51 40.49 28.69
N ALA A 192 42.75 41.06 27.74
CA ALA A 192 43.25 42.04 26.80
C ALA A 192 43.75 43.30 27.50
N GLU A 193 43.03 43.81 28.51
CA GLU A 193 43.47 44.95 29.32
C GLU A 193 44.78 44.65 30.06
N GLN A 194 44.91 43.46 30.64
CA GLN A 194 46.15 43.03 31.30
C GLN A 194 47.32 42.91 30.32
N GLU A 195 47.10 42.34 29.14
CA GLU A 195 48.10 42.23 28.08
C GLU A 195 48.54 43.60 27.57
N ILE A 196 47.60 44.50 27.32
CA ILE A 196 47.88 45.88 26.91
C ILE A 196 48.70 46.60 27.99
N ALA A 197 48.33 46.47 29.26
CA ALA A 197 49.06 47.08 30.37
C ALA A 197 50.50 46.53 30.48
N ALA A 198 50.67 45.22 30.33
CA ALA A 198 51.97 44.57 30.33
C ALA A 198 52.84 45.03 29.14
N ALA A 199 52.27 45.05 27.93
CA ALA A 199 52.93 45.53 26.72
C ALA A 199 53.32 47.00 26.83
N ALA A 200 52.44 47.87 27.36
CA ALA A 200 52.73 49.27 27.58
C ALA A 200 53.88 49.47 28.59
N LYS A 201 53.92 48.68 29.67
CA LYS A 201 55.02 48.70 30.64
C LYS A 201 56.33 48.24 30.02
N ALA A 202 56.30 47.20 29.19
CA ALA A 202 57.48 46.71 28.45
C ALA A 202 58.00 47.77 27.46
N ALA A 203 57.11 48.38 26.67
CA ALA A 203 57.45 49.44 25.72
C ALA A 203 58.06 50.66 26.42
N ARG A 204 57.50 51.10 27.57
CA ARG A 204 58.08 52.17 28.38
C ARG A 204 59.50 51.84 28.84
N ARG A 205 59.73 50.63 29.35
CA ARG A 205 61.07 50.18 29.76
C ARG A 205 62.07 50.19 28.60
N GLN A 206 61.67 49.72 27.42
CA GLN A 206 62.50 49.74 26.23
C GLN A 206 62.86 51.17 25.80
N LEU A 207 61.88 52.08 25.79
CA LEU A 207 62.13 53.50 25.48
C LEU A 207 63.08 54.15 26.49
N THR A 208 62.92 53.88 27.79
CA THR A 208 63.83 54.40 28.82
C THR A 208 65.24 53.84 28.65
N ALA A 209 65.39 52.55 28.36
CA ALA A 209 66.69 51.92 28.13
C ALA A 209 67.40 52.54 26.90
N HIS A 210 66.67 52.71 25.79
CA HIS A 210 67.23 53.35 24.59
C HIS A 210 67.60 54.81 24.83
N ALA A 211 66.78 55.57 25.57
CA ALA A 211 67.11 56.95 25.92
C ALA A 211 68.37 57.03 26.78
N ALA A 212 68.53 56.12 27.76
CA ALA A 212 69.73 56.04 28.59
C ALA A 212 70.98 55.68 27.76
N GLU A 213 70.86 54.72 26.84
CA GLU A 213 71.93 54.33 25.92
C GLU A 213 72.38 55.51 25.03
N LEU A 214 71.42 56.25 24.45
CA LEU A 214 71.72 57.46 23.68
C LEU A 214 72.38 58.54 24.53
N ALA A 215 71.89 58.78 25.75
CA ALA A 215 72.46 59.75 26.67
C ALA A 215 73.91 59.41 27.03
N VAL A 216 74.19 58.14 27.35
CA VAL A 216 75.56 57.65 27.61
C VAL A 216 76.43 57.79 26.36
N GLY A 217 75.90 57.47 25.17
CA GLY A 217 76.62 57.64 23.91
C GLY A 217 76.98 59.10 23.59
N ILE A 218 76.11 60.06 23.92
CA ILE A 218 76.40 61.49 23.79
C ILE A 218 77.43 61.93 24.85
N ALA A 219 77.23 61.53 26.11
CA ALA A 219 78.16 61.87 27.19
C ALA A 219 79.58 61.34 26.91
N ALA A 220 79.71 60.09 26.45
CA ALA A 220 80.99 59.50 26.08
C ALA A 220 81.71 60.26 24.96
N LYS A 221 80.96 60.85 24.01
CA LYS A 221 81.54 61.71 22.96
C LYS A 221 81.94 63.10 23.48
N GLN A 222 81.27 63.59 24.52
CA GLN A 222 81.52 64.92 25.10
C GLN A 222 82.65 64.91 26.13
N ILE A 223 82.91 63.77 26.79
CA ILE A 223 84.01 63.60 27.74
C ILE A 223 85.36 63.66 26.98
N GLN A 224 86.10 64.73 27.20
CA GLN A 224 87.51 64.85 26.82
C GLN A 224 88.35 64.78 28.10
N VAL A 225 89.20 63.76 28.22
CA VAL A 225 90.08 63.60 29.38
C VAL A 225 91.40 64.27 29.08
N ASP A 226 91.70 65.35 29.79
CA ASP A 226 93.01 65.99 29.80
C ASP A 226 93.84 65.51 31.02
N ALA A 227 95.15 65.75 30.98
CA ALA A 227 96.07 65.26 32.01
C ALA A 227 95.76 65.79 33.42
N ALA A 228 95.16 66.98 33.52
CA ALA A 228 94.77 67.58 34.79
C ALA A 228 93.53 66.89 35.40
N THR A 229 92.52 66.59 34.58
CA THR A 229 91.32 65.85 35.01
C THR A 229 91.65 64.43 35.44
N ASP A 230 92.56 63.75 34.73
CA ASP A 230 92.99 62.39 35.07
C ASP A 230 93.64 62.30 36.46
N GLN A 231 94.57 63.21 36.79
CA GLN A 231 95.15 63.28 38.13
C GLN A 231 94.11 63.59 39.22
N ALA A 232 93.10 64.41 38.92
CA ALA A 232 92.02 64.70 39.86
C ALA A 232 91.14 63.47 40.12
N LEU A 233 90.86 62.66 39.09
CA LEU A 233 90.12 61.40 39.21
C LEU A 233 90.87 60.38 40.06
N VAL A 234 92.18 60.18 39.82
CA VAL A 234 93.02 59.25 40.59
C VAL A 234 93.08 59.64 42.07
N ARG A 235 93.24 60.92 42.39
CA ARG A 235 93.22 61.41 43.78
C ARG A 235 91.87 61.20 44.45
N ASN A 236 90.76 61.45 43.76
CA ASN A 236 89.43 61.20 44.31
C ASN A 236 89.16 59.71 44.54
N PHE A 237 89.56 58.84 43.61
CA PHE A 237 89.44 57.39 43.78
C PHE A 237 90.26 56.89 44.98
N ALA A 238 91.52 57.32 45.10
CA ALA A 238 92.36 56.99 46.25
C ALA A 238 91.73 57.47 47.58
N GLY A 239 91.12 58.66 47.57
CA GLY A 239 90.38 59.19 48.73
C GLY A 239 89.14 58.37 49.08
N GLN A 240 88.38 57.88 48.09
CA GLN A 240 87.20 57.04 48.33
C GLN A 240 87.57 55.66 48.88
N LEU A 241 88.62 55.02 48.37
CA LEU A 241 89.14 53.76 48.91
C LEU A 241 89.59 53.90 50.37
N ALA A 242 90.30 54.98 50.69
CA ALA A 242 90.73 55.26 52.06
C ALA A 242 89.54 55.49 53.03
N ASN A 243 88.42 56.05 52.53
CA ASN A 243 87.21 56.25 53.32
C ASN A 243 86.35 54.98 53.43
N SER A 244 86.27 54.13 52.40
CA SER A 244 85.56 52.85 52.48
C SER A 244 86.24 51.88 53.45
N ASP A 245 87.57 51.86 53.48
CA ASP A 245 88.34 51.06 54.45
C ASP A 245 88.14 51.52 55.89
N LYS A 246 87.98 52.84 56.12
CA LYS A 246 87.63 53.38 57.44
C LYS A 246 86.20 53.02 57.85
N SER A 247 85.24 53.10 56.92
CA SER A 247 83.84 52.74 57.21
C SER A 247 83.65 51.26 57.55
N GLY A 248 84.55 50.37 57.14
CA GLY A 248 84.54 48.94 57.52
C GLY A 248 85.26 48.63 58.85
N LYS A 249 86.07 49.56 59.39
CA LYS A 249 86.89 49.36 60.59
C LYS A 249 86.19 49.80 61.90
N ASP A 250 85.19 50.66 61.80
CA ASP A 250 84.43 51.19 62.95
C ASP A 250 83.13 50.39 63.25
N GLY A 251 82.93 49.24 62.57
CA GLY A 251 81.70 48.43 62.62
C GLY A 251 81.84 47.04 63.27
N ASN A 252 82.84 46.81 64.12
CA ASN A 252 82.95 45.58 64.93
C ASN A 252 83.29 45.89 66.40
#